data_AF-A0A1M7JGW1-F1
#
_entry.id   AF-A0A1M7JGW1-F1
#
_cell.length_a   1.000
_cell.length_b   1.000
_cell.length_c   1.000
_cell.angle_alpha   90.00
_cell.angle_beta   90.00
_cell.angle_gamma   90.00
#
_symmetry.space_group_name_H-M   'P 1'
#
loop_
_entity.id
_entity.type
_entity.pdbx_description
1 polymer ?
#
loop_
_entity_poly.entity_id
_entity_poly.type
_entity_poly.pdbx_seq_one_letter_code
_entity_poly.pdbx_strand_id
1 'polypeptide(L)'
;MNRLSVRLTTIIDLISLLTLGLEFFIIYYCANTVLSLVIISFILILCTSIFIRTSKSFDSGFLYSFILVLFSSCIIGFIYMNGDTFSLEYSQKLLILVLLNWLMPMICSILHDLHDSREQYAHFTSFFNKSTTQFIIYYIGFLALIIVIKPITLPCISDTMWQSINQDSYRNVIPFYRIACYIEDSIYNQTDISPLIQYIFVSILITLPYGFYISLLFKNKGHILRLFLLFLLPIVMEVCKQYIAHEVADVEHILLGVLGGLVGSSFFFLLNSRYYHLKRHEFLEGRKHFNW
;
A
#
# COMPACT_ATOMS: atom_id res chain seq x y z
N MET A 1 6.26 12.56 34.33
CA MET A 1 6.55 11.43 33.41
C MET A 1 6.82 10.18 34.24
N ASN A 2 6.05 9.11 34.05
CA ASN A 2 6.23 7.86 34.80
C ASN A 2 7.48 7.12 34.33
N ARG A 3 8.35 6.69 35.24
CA ARG A 3 9.57 5.92 34.90
C ARG A 3 9.29 4.66 34.07
N LEU A 4 8.08 4.11 34.18
CA LEU A 4 7.64 2.92 33.45
C LEU A 4 7.34 3.20 31.97
N SER A 5 6.78 4.38 31.64
CA SER A 5 6.54 4.76 30.24
C SER A 5 7.86 5.03 29.51
N VAL A 6 8.84 5.65 30.19
CA VAL A 6 10.18 5.90 29.63
C VAL A 6 10.92 4.59 29.37
N ARG A 7 10.86 3.63 30.30
CA ARG A 7 11.46 2.31 30.09
C ARG A 7 10.86 1.59 28.89
N LEU A 8 9.55 1.64 28.73
CA LEU A 8 8.85 0.95 27.65
C LEU A 8 9.19 1.55 26.28
N THR A 9 9.24 2.88 26.15
CA THR A 9 9.66 3.53 24.90
C THR A 9 11.11 3.19 24.54
N THR A 10 12.04 3.24 25.50
CA THR A 10 13.45 2.88 25.23
C THR A 10 13.62 1.43 24.77
N ILE A 11 12.79 0.51 25.28
CA ILE A 11 12.81 -0.89 24.84
C ILE A 11 12.28 -1.02 23.42
N ILE A 12 11.20 -0.31 23.08
CA ILE A 12 10.67 -0.27 21.70
C ILE A 12 11.72 0.28 20.75
N ASP A 13 12.39 1.37 21.10
CA ASP A 13 13.42 2.00 20.26
C ASP A 13 14.59 1.04 20.01
N LEU A 14 15.08 0.37 21.06
CA LEU A 14 16.18 -0.59 20.93
C LEU A 14 15.81 -1.80 20.09
N ILE A 15 14.63 -2.39 20.33
CA ILE A 15 14.17 -3.57 19.59
C ILE A 15 13.84 -3.23 18.14
N SER A 16 13.26 -2.06 17.85
CA SER A 16 12.98 -1.63 16.47
C SER A 16 14.27 -1.44 15.68
N LEU A 17 15.31 -0.83 16.26
CA LEU A 17 16.63 -0.73 15.61
C LEU A 17 17.27 -2.10 15.38
N LEU A 18 17.16 -3.02 16.34
CA LEU A 18 17.64 -4.40 16.17
C LEU A 18 16.88 -5.13 15.06
N THR A 19 15.55 -4.97 15.02
CA THR A 19 14.70 -5.58 13.99
C THR A 19 15.10 -5.06 12.61
N LEU A 20 15.29 -3.75 12.48
CA LEU A 20 15.75 -3.13 11.24
C LEU A 20 17.10 -3.70 10.79
N GLY A 21 18.07 -3.81 11.70
CA GLY A 21 19.36 -4.44 11.38
C GLY A 21 19.22 -5.87 10.85
N LEU A 22 18.33 -6.67 11.46
CA LEU A 22 18.02 -8.02 11.01
C LEU A 22 17.30 -8.05 9.64
N GLU A 23 16.37 -7.12 9.39
CA GLU A 23 15.67 -7.02 8.10
C GLU A 23 16.64 -6.78 6.94
N PHE A 24 17.53 -5.80 7.08
CA PHE A 24 18.55 -5.52 6.06
C PHE A 24 19.51 -6.69 5.90
N PHE A 25 19.94 -7.33 7.00
CA PHE A 25 20.78 -8.52 6.92
C PHE A 25 20.08 -9.65 6.14
N ILE A 26 18.82 -9.93 6.44
CA ILE A 26 18.05 -10.98 5.77
C ILE A 26 17.86 -10.67 4.29
N ILE A 27 17.59 -9.43 3.90
CA ILE A 27 17.39 -9.06 2.49
C ILE A 27 18.68 -9.20 1.67
N TYR A 28 19.83 -8.81 2.22
CA TYR A 28 21.09 -8.84 1.49
C TYR A 28 21.75 -10.23 1.46
N TYR A 29 21.67 -10.99 2.54
CA TYR A 29 22.37 -12.28 2.66
C TYR A 29 21.50 -13.50 2.31
N CYS A 30 20.17 -13.40 2.34
CA CYS A 30 19.31 -14.52 1.99
C CYS A 30 19.15 -14.63 0.46
N ALA A 31 19.63 -15.74 -0.12
CA ALA A 31 19.53 -15.98 -1.56
C ALA A 31 18.08 -16.08 -2.06
N ASN A 32 17.17 -16.65 -1.25
CA ASN A 32 15.77 -16.80 -1.64
C ASN A 32 14.92 -15.60 -1.19
N THR A 33 14.49 -14.80 -2.17
CA THR A 33 13.74 -13.56 -1.93
C THR A 33 12.38 -13.82 -1.29
N VAL A 34 11.66 -14.88 -1.69
CA VAL A 34 10.34 -15.19 -1.12
C VAL A 34 10.49 -15.60 0.35
N LEU A 35 11.49 -16.44 0.65
CA LEU A 35 11.77 -16.88 2.01
C LEU A 35 12.13 -15.69 2.91
N SER A 36 12.95 -14.76 2.42
CA SER A 36 13.35 -13.56 3.14
C SER A 36 12.15 -12.71 3.58
N LEU A 37 11.18 -12.49 2.68
CA LEU A 37 9.97 -11.71 2.95
C LEU A 37 9.05 -12.40 3.96
N VAL A 38 8.94 -13.73 3.90
CA VAL A 38 8.14 -14.52 4.86
C VAL A 38 8.72 -14.42 6.27
N ILE A 39 10.05 -14.57 6.40
CA ILE A 39 10.73 -14.47 7.70
C ILE A 39 10.54 -13.07 8.30
N ILE A 40 10.75 -12.02 7.50
CA ILE A 40 10.57 -10.64 7.96
C ILE A 40 9.12 -10.40 8.40
N SER A 41 8.15 -10.84 7.60
CA SER A 41 6.73 -10.72 7.94
C SER A 41 6.41 -11.37 9.27
N PHE A 42 6.95 -12.56 9.53
CA PHE A 42 6.75 -13.28 10.78
C PHE A 42 7.36 -12.52 11.97
N ILE A 43 8.59 -12.00 11.83
CA ILE A 43 9.25 -11.20 12.87
C ILE A 43 8.42 -9.96 13.20
N LEU A 44 7.97 -9.22 12.19
CA LEU A 44 7.15 -8.01 12.36
C LEU A 44 5.84 -8.31 13.11
N ILE A 45 5.14 -9.39 12.74
CA ILE A 45 3.90 -9.82 13.40
C ILE A 45 4.17 -10.24 14.86
N LEU A 46 5.25 -10.97 15.11
CA LEU A 46 5.62 -11.43 16.44
C LEU A 46 5.96 -10.25 17.36
N CYS A 47 6.82 -9.34 16.91
CA CYS A 47 7.21 -8.16 17.68
C CYS A 47 6.01 -7.25 17.99
N THR A 48 5.18 -6.96 16.99
CA THR A 48 3.97 -6.12 17.18
C THR A 48 2.98 -6.73 18.15
N SER A 49 2.74 -8.04 18.04
CA SER A 49 1.92 -8.80 19.00
C SER A 49 2.47 -8.70 20.43
N ILE A 50 3.79 -8.83 20.62
CA ILE A 50 4.43 -8.70 21.94
C ILE A 50 4.26 -7.27 22.49
N PHE A 51 4.46 -6.23 21.68
CA PHE A 51 4.33 -4.84 22.14
C PHE A 51 2.91 -4.47 22.56
N ILE A 52 1.91 -4.88 21.78
CA ILE A 52 0.49 -4.67 22.12
C ILE A 52 0.16 -5.39 23.43
N ARG A 53 0.59 -6.64 23.60
CA ARG A 53 0.33 -7.43 24.81
C ARG A 53 1.01 -6.88 26.06
N THR A 54 2.27 -6.46 25.95
CA THR A 54 3.07 -5.97 27.07
C THR A 54 2.64 -4.57 27.53
N SER A 55 2.38 -3.67 26.59
CA SER A 55 1.98 -2.30 26.91
C SER A 55 0.48 -2.14 27.19
N LYS A 56 -0.34 -3.12 26.80
CA LYS A 56 -1.81 -3.05 26.77
C LYS A 56 -2.34 -1.85 25.94
N SER A 57 -1.54 -1.35 24.99
CA SER A 57 -1.88 -0.18 24.19
C SER A 57 -1.44 -0.35 22.74
N PHE A 58 -2.29 0.05 21.80
CA PHE A 58 -1.92 0.03 20.38
C PHE A 58 -0.90 1.12 20.01
N ASP A 59 -0.78 2.19 20.80
CA ASP A 59 0.22 3.25 20.56
C ASP A 59 1.67 2.70 20.56
N SER A 60 1.96 1.64 21.32
CA SER A 60 3.26 0.95 21.29
C SER A 60 3.56 0.29 19.93
N GLY A 61 2.55 -0.34 19.33
CA GLY A 61 2.65 -0.93 17.99
C GLY A 61 2.82 0.13 16.92
N PHE A 62 2.18 1.30 17.08
CA PHE A 62 2.42 2.45 16.19
C PHE A 62 3.85 2.93 16.29
N LEU A 63 4.38 3.18 17.49
CA LEU A 63 5.76 3.64 17.67
C LEU A 63 6.77 2.69 17.03
N TYR A 64 6.59 1.38 17.22
CA TYR A 64 7.42 0.36 16.59
C TYR A 64 7.40 0.46 15.06
N SER A 65 6.21 0.47 14.44
CA SER A 65 6.07 0.58 12.98
C SER A 65 6.58 1.92 12.44
N PHE A 66 6.35 3.01 13.17
CA PHE A 66 6.79 4.35 12.82
C PHE A 66 8.32 4.41 12.70
N ILE A 67 9.04 3.91 13.70
CA ILE A 67 10.50 3.87 13.73
C ILE A 67 11.02 3.03 12.56
N LEU A 68 10.47 1.83 12.35
CA LEU A 68 10.90 0.95 11.26
C LEU A 68 10.76 1.61 9.90
N VAL A 69 9.59 2.18 9.60
CA VAL A 69 9.33 2.83 8.31
C VAL A 69 10.20 4.07 8.13
N LEU A 70 10.34 4.91 9.17
CA LEU A 70 11.15 6.12 9.10
C LEU A 70 12.62 5.78 8.82
N PHE A 71 13.24 4.95 9.65
CA PHE A 71 14.66 4.63 9.51
C PHE A 71 14.96 3.79 8.27
N SER A 72 14.08 2.84 7.90
CA SER A 72 14.26 2.09 6.64
C SER A 72 14.20 3.03 5.44
N SER A 73 13.26 3.98 5.40
CA SER A 73 13.19 4.96 4.31
C SER A 73 14.42 5.87 4.24
N CYS A 74 14.97 6.31 5.38
CA CYS A 74 16.20 7.10 5.42
C CYS A 74 17.42 6.32 4.92
N ILE A 75 17.59 5.07 5.37
CA ILE A 75 18.72 4.21 4.96
C ILE A 75 18.65 3.93 3.46
N ILE A 76 17.45 3.61 2.94
CA ILE A 76 17.26 3.35 1.51
C ILE A 76 17.54 4.61 0.68
N GLY A 77 17.08 5.78 1.14
CA GLY A 77 17.40 7.06 0.49
C GLY A 77 18.91 7.33 0.45
N PHE A 78 19.63 7.00 1.52
CA PHE A 78 21.09 7.15 1.57
C PHE A 78 21.82 6.18 0.63
N ILE A 79 21.39 4.91 0.59
CA ILE A 79 21.92 3.90 -0.34
C ILE A 79 21.68 4.32 -1.80
N TYR A 80 20.50 4.85 -2.10
CA TYR A 80 20.16 5.32 -3.44
C TYR A 80 21.05 6.48 -3.92
N MET A 81 21.39 7.42 -3.03
CA MET A 81 22.23 8.59 -3.38
C MET A 81 23.72 8.26 -3.53
N ASN A 82 24.23 7.29 -2.76
CA ASN A 82 25.66 7.03 -2.62
C ASN A 82 26.11 5.68 -3.22
N GLY A 83 25.31 5.13 -4.15
CA GLY A 83 25.30 3.71 -4.57
C GLY A 83 26.64 3.04 -4.90
N ASP A 84 27.67 3.79 -5.27
CA ASP A 84 28.98 3.24 -5.65
C ASP A 84 30.06 3.39 -4.55
N THR A 85 29.80 4.19 -3.51
CA THR A 85 30.78 4.46 -2.43
C THR A 85 30.67 3.47 -1.27
N PHE A 86 29.54 2.78 -1.15
CA PHE A 86 29.28 1.77 -0.13
C PHE A 86 29.16 0.40 -0.76
N SER A 87 29.56 -0.65 -0.03
CA SER A 87 29.49 -2.06 -0.47
C SER A 87 28.05 -2.62 -0.58
N LEU A 88 27.02 -1.78 -0.52
CA LEU A 88 25.62 -2.16 -0.55
C LEU A 88 24.98 -1.55 -1.79
N GLU A 89 24.74 -2.38 -2.80
CA GLU A 89 24.04 -1.95 -4.02
C GLU A 89 22.55 -1.74 -3.75
N TYR A 90 21.98 -0.76 -4.45
CA TYR A 90 20.54 -0.49 -4.40
C TYR A 90 19.75 -1.63 -5.07
N SER A 91 18.76 -2.18 -4.37
CA SER A 91 17.84 -3.18 -4.90
C SER A 91 16.39 -2.71 -4.80
N GLN A 92 15.59 -2.95 -5.83
CA GLN A 92 14.14 -2.65 -5.83
C GLN A 92 13.40 -3.36 -4.67
N LYS A 93 13.95 -4.47 -4.16
CA LYS A 93 13.44 -5.22 -3.00
C LYS A 93 13.34 -4.35 -1.74
N LEU A 94 14.17 -3.33 -1.63
CA LEU A 94 14.18 -2.42 -0.48
C LEU A 94 12.90 -1.59 -0.38
N LEU A 95 12.26 -1.25 -1.51
CA LEU A 95 10.97 -0.54 -1.48
C LEU A 95 9.85 -1.42 -0.91
N ILE A 96 9.89 -2.73 -1.21
CA ILE A 96 8.94 -3.71 -0.66
C ILE A 96 9.10 -3.81 0.86
N LEU A 97 10.32 -3.67 1.39
CA LEU A 97 10.57 -3.68 2.84
C LEU A 97 9.83 -2.54 3.56
N VAL A 98 9.91 -1.30 3.04
CA VAL A 98 9.23 -0.15 3.67
C VAL A 98 7.72 -0.39 3.73
N LEU A 99 7.14 -0.93 2.65
CA LEU A 99 5.73 -1.29 2.61
C LEU A 99 5.40 -2.37 3.64
N LEU A 100 6.25 -3.39 3.78
CA LEU A 100 6.07 -4.50 4.71
C LEU A 100 6.11 -4.04 6.17
N ASN A 101 7.04 -3.14 6.49
CA ASN A 101 7.25 -2.55 7.82
C ASN A 101 6.07 -1.70 8.30
N TRP A 102 5.25 -1.21 7.36
CA TRP A 102 3.97 -0.58 7.67
C TRP A 102 2.80 -1.59 7.68
N LEU A 103 2.70 -2.43 6.65
CA LEU A 103 1.56 -3.30 6.39
C LEU A 103 1.39 -4.39 7.47
N MET A 104 2.48 -5.04 7.87
CA MET A 104 2.40 -6.17 8.81
C MET A 104 1.97 -5.73 10.21
N PRO A 105 2.53 -4.65 10.80
CA PRO A 105 2.02 -4.09 12.05
C PRO A 105 0.56 -3.65 11.98
N MET A 106 0.12 -3.08 10.84
CA MET A 106 -1.27 -2.68 10.63
C MET A 106 -2.21 -3.88 10.64
N ILE A 107 -1.91 -4.92 9.86
CA ILE A 107 -2.72 -6.15 9.81
C ILE A 107 -2.75 -6.82 11.19
N CYS A 108 -1.60 -6.94 11.86
CA CYS A 108 -1.53 -7.54 13.20
C CYS A 108 -2.39 -6.78 14.21
N SER A 109 -2.36 -5.44 14.17
CA SER A 109 -3.14 -4.60 15.08
C SER A 109 -4.64 -4.69 14.82
N ILE A 110 -5.06 -4.71 13.55
CA ILE A 110 -6.47 -4.93 13.16
C ILE A 110 -6.93 -6.31 13.64
N LEU A 111 -6.12 -7.36 13.46
CA LEU A 111 -6.47 -8.70 13.92
C LEU A 111 -6.55 -8.79 15.45
N HIS A 112 -5.61 -8.17 16.17
CA HIS A 112 -5.67 -8.12 17.64
C HIS A 112 -6.93 -7.41 18.11
N ASP A 113 -7.26 -6.26 17.52
CA ASP A 113 -8.48 -5.55 17.86
C ASP A 113 -9.71 -6.42 17.55
N LEU A 114 -9.81 -7.02 16.36
CA LEU A 114 -10.94 -7.87 15.97
C LEU A 114 -11.20 -9.03 16.97
N HIS A 115 -10.13 -9.63 17.51
CA HIS A 115 -10.21 -10.74 18.47
C HIS A 115 -10.27 -10.30 19.93
N ASP A 116 -10.12 -9.01 20.23
CA ASP A 116 -10.21 -8.50 21.59
C ASP A 116 -11.68 -8.34 22.03
N SER A 117 -12.27 -9.46 22.45
CA SER A 117 -13.61 -9.49 23.04
C SER A 117 -13.67 -8.89 24.45
N ARG A 118 -12.52 -8.74 25.13
CA ARG A 118 -12.44 -8.38 26.57
C ARG A 118 -12.01 -6.94 26.82
N GLU A 119 -11.82 -6.15 25.76
CA GLU A 119 -11.44 -4.74 25.84
C GLU A 119 -10.11 -4.52 26.58
N GLN A 120 -9.16 -5.43 26.39
CA GLN A 120 -7.90 -5.41 27.12
C GLN A 120 -6.95 -4.32 26.62
N TYR A 121 -7.15 -3.84 25.38
CA TYR A 121 -6.24 -2.92 24.71
C TYR A 121 -6.86 -1.54 24.47
N ALA A 122 -6.13 -0.49 24.83
CA ALA A 122 -6.57 0.88 24.66
C ALA A 122 -6.05 1.52 23.35
N HIS A 123 -6.75 2.55 22.88
CA HIS A 123 -6.31 3.50 21.84
C HIS A 123 -6.17 2.97 20.40
N PHE A 124 -6.96 1.96 19.99
CA PHE A 124 -6.96 1.46 18.60
C PHE A 124 -7.26 2.55 17.56
N THR A 125 -8.30 3.38 17.76
CA THR A 125 -8.66 4.45 16.81
C THR A 125 -7.54 5.48 16.65
N SER A 126 -6.85 5.83 17.74
CA SER A 126 -5.68 6.71 17.72
C SER A 126 -4.53 6.09 16.91
N PHE A 127 -4.20 4.82 17.17
CA PHE A 127 -3.22 4.05 16.41
C PHE A 127 -3.53 4.06 14.91
N PHE A 128 -4.78 3.72 14.55
CA PHE A 128 -5.18 3.61 13.16
C PHE A 128 -5.06 4.95 12.43
N ASN A 129 -5.54 6.03 13.03
CA ASN A 129 -5.45 7.36 12.43
C ASN A 129 -3.99 7.81 12.22
N LYS A 130 -3.11 7.58 13.21
CA LYS A 130 -1.68 7.91 13.10
C LYS A 130 -1.00 7.09 12.00
N SER A 131 -1.24 5.79 11.97
CA SER A 131 -0.65 4.89 10.97
C SER A 131 -1.17 5.14 9.55
N THR A 132 -2.45 5.43 9.40
CA THR A 132 -3.05 5.85 8.12
C THR A 132 -2.46 7.18 7.65
N THR A 133 -2.27 8.15 8.54
CA THR A 133 -1.63 9.43 8.19
C THR A 133 -0.21 9.20 7.65
N GLN A 134 0.57 8.35 8.33
CA GLN A 134 1.89 7.96 7.86
C GLN A 134 1.84 7.34 6.46
N PHE A 135 0.95 6.36 6.25
CA PHE A 135 0.79 5.73 4.94
C PHE A 135 0.44 6.72 3.83
N ILE A 136 -0.51 7.63 4.08
CA ILE A 136 -0.96 8.61 3.09
C ILE A 136 0.22 9.49 2.62
N ILE A 137 1.10 9.90 3.54
CA ILE A 137 2.29 10.70 3.20
C ILE A 137 3.20 9.94 2.22
N TYR A 138 3.53 8.68 2.52
CA TYR A 138 4.35 7.85 1.63
C TYR A 138 3.64 7.53 0.31
N TYR A 139 2.33 7.29 0.34
CA TYR A 139 1.52 6.99 -0.83
C TYR A 139 1.46 8.17 -1.81
N ILE A 140 1.29 9.41 -1.32
CA ILE A 140 1.33 10.61 -2.17
C ILE A 140 2.70 10.75 -2.83
N GLY A 141 3.79 10.57 -2.08
CA GLY A 141 5.15 10.60 -2.63
C GLY A 141 5.37 9.54 -3.72
N PHE A 142 4.86 8.32 -3.49
CA PHE A 142 4.91 7.23 -4.46
C PHE A 142 4.11 7.53 -5.74
N LEU A 143 2.90 8.09 -5.62
CA LEU A 143 2.10 8.50 -6.78
C LEU A 143 2.80 9.60 -7.58
N ALA A 144 3.40 10.59 -6.91
CA ALA A 144 4.18 11.64 -7.57
C ALA A 144 5.38 11.06 -8.33
N LEU A 145 6.07 10.07 -7.76
CA LEU A 145 7.18 9.38 -8.40
C LEU A 145 6.73 8.66 -9.68
N ILE A 146 5.60 7.94 -9.64
CA ILE A 146 5.04 7.27 -10.83
C ILE A 146 4.72 8.27 -11.95
N ILE A 147 4.19 9.44 -11.62
CA ILE A 147 3.86 10.47 -12.61
C ILE A 147 5.12 11.00 -13.31
N VAL A 148 6.26 11.09 -12.59
CA VAL A 148 7.48 11.75 -13.10
C VAL A 148 8.47 10.78 -13.74
N ILE A 149 8.71 9.60 -13.14
CA ILE A 149 9.86 8.76 -13.50
C ILE A 149 9.53 7.71 -14.56
N LYS A 150 8.43 6.97 -14.39
CA LYS A 150 8.09 5.88 -15.31
C LYS A 150 6.57 5.65 -15.33
N PRO A 151 5.87 6.09 -16.38
CA PRO A 151 4.46 5.78 -16.53
C PRO A 151 4.27 4.27 -16.62
N ILE A 152 3.16 3.79 -16.08
CA ILE A 152 2.79 2.38 -16.15
C ILE A 152 2.21 2.15 -17.53
N THR A 153 3.03 1.62 -18.42
CA THR A 153 2.64 1.35 -19.80
C THR A 153 2.74 -0.13 -20.09
N LEU A 154 1.76 -0.65 -20.81
CA LEU A 154 1.82 -1.99 -21.37
C LEU A 154 2.94 -2.04 -22.43
N PRO A 155 3.90 -2.99 -22.35
CA PRO A 155 4.96 -3.11 -23.34
C PRO A 155 4.39 -3.51 -24.70
N CYS A 156 4.92 -2.93 -25.78
CA CYS A 156 4.57 -3.34 -27.14
C CYS A 156 5.30 -4.64 -27.50
N ILE A 157 4.57 -5.63 -28.02
CA ILE A 157 5.13 -6.95 -28.36
C ILE A 157 5.71 -6.97 -29.78
N SER A 158 5.05 -6.28 -30.72
CA SER A 158 5.42 -6.29 -32.13
C SER A 158 5.44 -4.88 -32.74
N ASP A 159 6.10 -4.77 -33.89
CA ASP A 159 6.10 -3.55 -34.69
C ASP A 159 4.70 -3.21 -35.24
N THR A 160 3.83 -4.21 -35.44
CA THR A 160 2.44 -4.00 -35.88
C THR A 160 1.61 -3.36 -34.78
N MET A 161 1.78 -3.79 -33.53
CA MET A 161 1.17 -3.13 -32.37
C MET A 161 1.73 -1.72 -32.15
N TRP A 162 3.03 -1.53 -32.32
CA TRP A 162 3.63 -0.20 -32.19
C TRP A 162 3.07 0.77 -33.23
N GLN A 163 2.96 0.33 -34.49
CA GLN A 163 2.32 1.09 -35.56
C GLN A 163 0.83 1.33 -35.27
N SER A 164 0.12 0.31 -34.79
CA SER A 164 -1.28 0.41 -34.38
C SER A 164 -1.49 1.18 -33.08
N ILE A 165 -0.47 1.65 -32.39
CA ILE A 165 -0.64 2.54 -31.23
C ILE A 165 -0.32 3.98 -31.65
N ASN A 166 0.66 4.16 -32.53
CA ASN A 166 1.16 5.49 -32.89
C ASN A 166 0.45 6.15 -34.08
N GLN A 167 -0.26 5.40 -34.93
CA GLN A 167 -0.83 5.95 -36.18
C GLN A 167 -2.20 6.63 -36.04
N ASP A 168 -3.00 6.37 -34.99
CA ASP A 168 -4.36 6.95 -34.90
C ASP A 168 -4.46 7.86 -33.69
N SER A 169 -4.74 9.14 -33.97
CA SER A 169 -4.73 10.22 -32.98
C SER A 169 -5.85 10.14 -31.92
N TYR A 170 -6.85 9.27 -32.08
CA TYR A 170 -8.02 9.18 -31.19
C TYR A 170 -8.05 7.94 -30.28
N ARG A 171 -7.00 7.11 -30.31
CA ARG A 171 -6.96 5.81 -29.61
C ARG A 171 -7.02 5.90 -28.09
N ASN A 172 -6.49 6.96 -27.49
CA ASN A 172 -6.48 7.12 -26.04
C ASN A 172 -7.88 7.42 -25.44
N VAL A 173 -8.90 7.64 -26.29
CA VAL A 173 -10.30 7.80 -25.88
C VAL A 173 -11.07 6.47 -25.95
N ILE A 174 -10.57 5.51 -26.74
CA ILE A 174 -11.23 4.21 -26.94
C ILE A 174 -10.87 3.31 -25.74
N PRO A 175 -11.86 2.91 -24.91
CA PRO A 175 -11.59 2.09 -23.75
C PRO A 175 -11.08 0.70 -24.18
N PHE A 176 -10.07 0.20 -23.46
CA PHE A 176 -9.46 -1.13 -23.65
C PHE A 176 -8.79 -1.37 -25.00
N TYR A 177 -8.50 -0.32 -25.77
CA TYR A 177 -7.88 -0.46 -27.09
C TYR A 177 -6.49 -1.11 -27.03
N ARG A 178 -5.62 -0.66 -26.10
CA ARG A 178 -4.26 -1.19 -25.96
C ARG A 178 -4.27 -2.64 -25.48
N ILE A 179 -5.17 -2.95 -24.54
CA ILE A 179 -5.39 -4.33 -24.07
C ILE A 179 -5.85 -5.22 -25.22
N ALA A 180 -6.80 -4.77 -26.05
CA ALA A 180 -7.29 -5.54 -27.18
C ALA A 180 -6.19 -5.83 -28.20
N CYS A 181 -5.40 -4.81 -28.59
CA CYS A 181 -4.26 -4.99 -29.49
C CYS A 181 -3.22 -5.96 -28.91
N TYR A 182 -2.93 -5.88 -27.61
CA TYR A 182 -1.99 -6.81 -26.97
C TYR A 182 -2.50 -8.26 -27.00
N ILE A 183 -3.81 -8.47 -26.77
CA ILE A 183 -4.42 -9.81 -26.82
C ILE A 183 -4.37 -10.35 -28.25
N GLU A 184 -4.74 -9.53 -29.24
CA GLU A 184 -4.71 -9.92 -30.65
C GLU A 184 -3.30 -10.34 -31.07
N ASP A 185 -2.30 -9.49 -30.80
CA ASP A 185 -0.89 -9.78 -31.10
C ASP A 185 -0.37 -11.01 -30.35
N SER A 186 -0.78 -11.19 -29.10
CA SER A 186 -0.38 -12.35 -28.30
C SER A 186 -0.93 -13.66 -28.86
N ILE A 187 -2.15 -13.64 -29.40
CA ILE A 187 -2.76 -14.79 -30.08
C ILE A 187 -2.03 -15.07 -31.40
N TYR A 188 -1.77 -14.04 -32.22
CA TYR A 188 -1.11 -14.22 -33.52
C TYR A 188 0.35 -14.65 -33.40
N ASN A 189 1.11 -14.07 -32.47
CA ASN A 189 2.53 -14.32 -32.30
C ASN A 189 2.84 -15.40 -31.25
N GLN A 190 1.82 -16.01 -30.64
CA GLN A 190 1.95 -17.01 -29.57
C GLN A 190 2.83 -16.54 -28.40
N THR A 191 2.72 -15.27 -28.02
CA THR A 191 3.54 -14.67 -26.95
C THR A 191 2.84 -14.75 -25.60
N ASP A 192 3.61 -14.68 -24.53
CA ASP A 192 3.09 -14.74 -23.17
C ASP A 192 2.15 -13.58 -22.81
N ILE A 193 1.04 -13.93 -22.16
CA ILE A 193 0.02 -12.97 -21.64
C ILE A 193 0.46 -12.40 -20.27
N SER A 194 1.51 -12.93 -19.65
CA SER A 194 1.99 -12.53 -18.32
C SER A 194 2.16 -11.00 -18.15
N PRO A 195 2.76 -10.26 -19.11
CA PRO A 195 2.93 -8.80 -18.97
C PRO A 195 1.59 -8.04 -18.91
N LEU A 196 0.56 -8.51 -19.63
CA LEU A 196 -0.78 -7.94 -19.57
C LEU A 196 -1.39 -8.10 -18.18
N ILE A 197 -1.28 -9.30 -17.60
CA ILE A 197 -1.79 -9.58 -16.25
C ILE A 197 -1.05 -8.71 -15.23
N GLN A 198 0.27 -8.60 -15.34
CA GLN A 198 1.07 -7.75 -14.47
C GLN A 198 0.66 -6.28 -14.58
N TYR A 199 0.44 -5.76 -15.80
CA TYR A 199 -0.02 -4.40 -16.04
C TYR A 199 -1.37 -4.11 -15.37
N ILE A 200 -2.37 -4.99 -15.56
CA ILE A 200 -3.69 -4.85 -14.94
C ILE A 200 -3.56 -4.93 -13.40
N PHE A 201 -2.80 -5.89 -12.89
CA PHE A 201 -2.64 -6.10 -11.46
C PHE A 201 -1.96 -4.91 -10.77
N VAL A 202 -0.88 -4.38 -11.34
CA VAL A 202 -0.16 -3.22 -10.81
C VAL A 202 -1.07 -1.98 -10.83
N SER A 203 -1.82 -1.76 -11.91
CA SER A 203 -2.75 -0.63 -12.03
C SER A 203 -3.85 -0.66 -10.96
N ILE A 204 -4.42 -1.84 -10.70
CA ILE A 204 -5.39 -2.08 -9.63
C ILE A 204 -4.75 -1.84 -8.26
N LEU A 205 -3.56 -2.40 -8.01
CA LEU A 205 -2.90 -2.34 -6.71
C LEU A 205 -2.56 -0.91 -6.29
N ILE A 206 -2.20 -0.05 -7.23
CA ILE A 206 -1.85 1.34 -6.96
C ILE A 206 -3.05 2.16 -6.52
N THR A 207 -4.23 1.90 -7.07
CA THR A 207 -5.46 2.65 -6.77
C THR A 207 -6.30 2.00 -5.66
N LEU A 208 -5.96 0.78 -5.24
CA LEU A 208 -6.61 0.06 -4.15
C LEU A 208 -6.63 0.85 -2.82
N PRO A 209 -5.51 1.42 -2.31
CA PRO A 209 -5.54 2.15 -1.05
C PRO A 209 -6.50 3.35 -1.09
N TYR A 210 -6.54 4.05 -2.21
CA TYR A 210 -7.48 5.16 -2.41
C TYR A 210 -8.94 4.72 -2.30
N GLY A 211 -9.29 3.60 -2.95
CA GLY A 211 -10.63 3.02 -2.86
C GLY A 211 -11.05 2.67 -1.43
N PHE A 212 -10.12 2.09 -0.67
CA PHE A 212 -10.33 1.77 0.75
C PHE A 212 -10.60 3.03 1.57
N TYR A 213 -9.75 4.07 1.44
CA TYR A 213 -9.87 5.29 2.25
C TYR A 213 -11.07 6.16 1.88
N ILE A 214 -11.44 6.27 0.60
CA ILE A 214 -12.66 6.98 0.20
C ILE A 214 -13.89 6.31 0.82
N SER A 215 -13.96 4.98 0.76
CA SER A 215 -15.08 4.25 1.36
C SER A 215 -15.12 4.41 2.88
N LEU A 216 -13.97 4.49 3.54
CA LEU A 216 -13.87 4.76 4.97
C LEU A 216 -14.33 6.19 5.34
N LEU A 217 -13.81 7.21 4.66
CA LEU A 217 -14.09 8.63 4.94
C LEU A 217 -15.56 8.98 4.67
N PHE A 218 -16.13 8.40 3.62
CA PHE A 218 -17.49 8.68 3.18
C PHE A 218 -18.46 7.54 3.55
N LYS A 219 -18.16 6.74 4.58
CA LYS A 219 -18.98 5.60 4.99
C LYS A 219 -20.44 5.98 5.30
N ASN A 220 -20.66 7.18 5.84
CA ASN A 220 -21.98 7.70 6.22
C ASN A 220 -22.69 8.48 5.09
N LYS A 221 -22.13 8.50 3.87
CA LYS A 221 -22.69 9.21 2.71
C LYS A 221 -23.25 8.21 1.70
N GLY A 222 -24.08 8.70 0.78
CA GLY A 222 -24.73 7.88 -0.24
C GLY A 222 -23.74 7.18 -1.18
N HIS A 223 -24.13 5.99 -1.65
CA HIS A 223 -23.32 5.15 -2.55
C HIS A 223 -22.93 5.85 -3.86
N ILE A 224 -23.81 6.70 -4.39
CA ILE A 224 -23.59 7.46 -5.63
C ILE A 224 -22.42 8.43 -5.48
N LEU A 225 -22.39 9.21 -4.39
CA LEU A 225 -21.30 10.15 -4.13
C LEU A 225 -19.95 9.42 -4.09
N ARG A 226 -19.91 8.27 -3.42
CA ARG A 226 -18.69 7.47 -3.33
C ARG A 226 -18.22 6.95 -4.69
N LEU A 227 -19.15 6.51 -5.54
CA LEU A 227 -18.83 6.07 -6.89
C LEU A 227 -18.23 7.22 -7.70
N PHE A 228 -18.81 8.42 -7.64
CA PHE A 228 -18.21 9.61 -8.27
C PHE A 228 -16.82 9.93 -7.73
N LEU A 229 -16.61 9.82 -6.41
CA LEU A 229 -15.30 10.04 -5.81
C LEU A 229 -14.25 9.03 -6.29
N LEU A 230 -14.62 7.79 -6.61
CA LEU A 230 -13.66 6.81 -7.15
C LEU A 230 -13.05 7.23 -8.50
N PHE A 231 -13.74 8.05 -9.29
CA PHE A 231 -13.20 8.59 -10.53
C PHE A 231 -12.21 9.75 -10.31
N LEU A 232 -12.26 10.42 -9.15
CA LEU A 232 -11.50 11.64 -8.93
C LEU A 232 -10.00 11.40 -9.00
N LEU A 233 -9.46 10.41 -8.26
CA LEU A 233 -8.02 10.15 -8.26
C LEU A 233 -7.50 9.70 -9.65
N PRO A 234 -8.09 8.71 -10.34
CA PRO A 234 -7.61 8.31 -11.66
C PRO A 234 -7.64 9.46 -12.68
N ILE A 235 -8.67 10.32 -12.66
CA ILE A 235 -8.73 11.51 -13.52
C ILE A 235 -7.61 12.49 -13.16
N VAL A 236 -7.41 12.80 -11.88
CA VAL A 236 -6.34 13.71 -11.43
C VAL A 236 -4.97 13.17 -11.82
N MET A 237 -4.72 11.87 -11.66
CA MET A 237 -3.47 11.22 -12.06
C MET A 237 -3.22 11.42 -13.55
N GLU A 238 -4.22 11.20 -14.40
CA GLU A 238 -4.06 11.31 -15.85
C GLU A 238 -3.90 12.75 -16.31
N VAL A 239 -4.62 13.69 -15.70
CA VAL A 239 -4.43 15.13 -15.91
C VAL A 239 -3.03 15.56 -15.51
N CYS A 240 -2.53 15.11 -14.35
CA CYS A 240 -1.17 15.41 -13.91
C CYS A 240 -0.11 14.85 -14.87
N LYS A 241 -0.27 13.62 -15.37
CA LYS A 241 0.64 13.07 -16.39
C LYS A 241 0.63 13.91 -17.66
N GLN A 242 -0.55 14.34 -18.11
CA GLN A 242 -0.67 15.16 -19.31
C GLN A 242 0.07 16.50 -19.18
N TYR A 243 -0.02 17.16 -18.03
CA TYR A 243 0.64 18.45 -17.82
C TYR A 243 2.13 18.33 -17.47
N ILE A 244 2.53 17.33 -16.70
CA ILE A 244 3.89 17.19 -16.18
C ILE A 244 4.76 16.38 -17.16
N ALA A 245 4.30 15.18 -17.53
CA ALA A 245 5.02 14.25 -18.38
C ALA A 245 4.72 14.43 -19.89
N HIS A 246 3.82 15.34 -20.25
CA HIS A 246 3.39 15.58 -21.63
C HIS A 246 2.84 14.32 -22.33
N GLU A 247 2.30 13.40 -21.55
CA GLU A 247 1.68 12.18 -22.04
C GLU A 247 0.23 12.44 -22.49
N VAL A 248 -0.24 11.67 -23.48
CA VAL A 248 -1.64 11.78 -23.89
C VAL A 248 -2.51 11.01 -22.89
N ALA A 249 -3.54 11.67 -22.38
CA ALA A 249 -4.45 11.08 -21.41
C ALA A 249 -5.17 9.84 -21.98
N ASP A 250 -5.07 8.72 -21.25
CA ASP A 250 -5.61 7.43 -21.61
C ASP A 250 -6.82 7.04 -20.74
N VAL A 251 -7.97 6.86 -21.39
CA VAL A 251 -9.22 6.42 -20.76
C VAL A 251 -9.07 5.03 -20.14
N GLU A 252 -8.21 4.17 -20.68
CA GLU A 252 -7.94 2.84 -20.14
C GLU A 252 -7.35 2.92 -18.72
N HIS A 253 -6.41 3.84 -18.47
CA HIS A 253 -5.84 4.06 -17.15
C HIS A 253 -6.89 4.53 -16.14
N ILE A 254 -7.82 5.39 -16.57
CA ILE A 254 -8.92 5.87 -15.73
C ILE A 254 -9.81 4.68 -15.33
N LEU A 255 -10.20 3.83 -16.29
CA LEU A 255 -11.05 2.67 -16.03
C LEU A 255 -10.38 1.64 -15.12
N LEU A 256 -9.11 1.32 -15.38
CA LEU A 256 -8.31 0.43 -14.51
C LEU A 256 -8.15 1.01 -13.10
N GLY A 257 -7.97 2.33 -12.99
CA GLY A 257 -7.91 3.02 -11.70
C GLY A 257 -9.23 2.97 -10.93
N VAL A 258 -10.36 3.10 -11.61
CA VAL A 258 -11.70 2.94 -11.00
C VAL A 258 -11.91 1.50 -10.54
N LEU A 259 -11.48 0.50 -11.33
CA LEU A 259 -11.51 -0.91 -10.93
C LEU A 259 -10.70 -1.17 -9.66
N GLY A 260 -9.49 -0.64 -9.55
CA GLY A 260 -8.72 -0.74 -8.31
C GLY A 260 -9.37 -0.03 -7.12
N GLY A 261 -9.98 1.14 -7.36
CA GLY A 261 -10.81 1.83 -6.36
C GLY A 261 -12.01 1.00 -5.87
N LEU A 262 -12.68 0.26 -6.76
CA LEU A 262 -13.78 -0.65 -6.40
C LEU A 262 -13.30 -1.85 -5.59
N VAL A 263 -12.14 -2.42 -5.96
CA VAL A 263 -11.50 -3.51 -5.20
C VAL A 263 -11.16 -3.03 -3.79
N GLY A 264 -10.53 -1.86 -3.65
CA GLY A 264 -10.24 -1.24 -2.36
C GLY A 264 -11.48 -0.98 -1.51
N SER A 265 -12.55 -0.48 -2.13
CA SER A 265 -13.84 -0.28 -1.47
C SER A 265 -14.43 -1.59 -0.96
N SER A 266 -14.29 -2.67 -1.74
CA SER A 266 -14.73 -4.01 -1.36
C SER A 266 -13.98 -4.53 -0.14
N PHE A 267 -12.66 -4.30 -0.05
CA PHE A 267 -11.88 -4.62 1.14
C PHE A 267 -12.40 -3.90 2.39
N PHE A 268 -12.73 -2.61 2.29
CA PHE A 268 -13.33 -1.87 3.41
C PHE A 268 -14.67 -2.47 3.84
N PHE A 269 -15.56 -2.80 2.89
CA PHE A 269 -16.84 -3.41 3.21
C PHE A 269 -16.69 -4.79 3.86
N LEU A 270 -15.76 -5.61 3.39
CA LEU A 270 -15.45 -6.89 4.01
C LEU A 270 -14.95 -6.70 5.45
N LEU A 271 -14.04 -5.75 5.67
CA LEU A 271 -13.54 -5.43 7.00
C LEU A 271 -14.68 -4.96 7.91
N ASN A 272 -15.49 -3.99 7.47
CA ASN A 272 -16.61 -3.46 8.24
C ASN A 272 -17.66 -4.54 8.55
N SER A 273 -17.94 -5.44 7.60
CA SER A 273 -18.83 -6.59 7.79
C SER A 273 -18.30 -7.54 8.87
N ARG A 274 -17.00 -7.83 8.89
CA ARG A 274 -16.37 -8.64 9.95
C ARG A 274 -16.48 -7.98 11.32
N TYR A 275 -16.26 -6.67 11.39
CA TYR A 275 -16.43 -5.90 12.62
C TYR A 275 -17.88 -5.93 13.12
N TYR A 276 -18.85 -5.72 12.24
CA TYR A 276 -20.27 -5.77 12.60
C TYR A 276 -20.68 -7.17 13.08
N HIS A 277 -20.18 -8.23 12.45
CA HIS A 277 -20.49 -9.61 12.83
C HIS A 277 -19.91 -9.98 14.20
N LEU A 278 -18.66 -9.58 14.50
CA LEU A 278 -17.95 -9.98 15.72
C LEU A 278 -18.20 -9.06 16.90
N LYS A 279 -18.23 -7.73 16.67
CA LYS A 279 -18.30 -6.71 17.73
C LYS A 279 -19.61 -5.93 17.76
N ARG A 280 -20.53 -6.13 16.80
CA ARG A 280 -21.83 -5.43 16.69
C ARG A 280 -21.73 -3.90 16.56
N HIS A 281 -20.56 -3.37 16.23
CA HIS A 281 -20.34 -1.97 15.91
C HIS A 281 -19.51 -1.83 14.64
N GLU A 282 -19.51 -0.65 14.04
CA GLU A 282 -18.74 -0.40 12.82
C GLU A 282 -17.24 -0.26 13.10
N PHE A 283 -16.45 -0.39 12.04
CA PHE A 283 -15.02 -0.10 12.06
C PHE A 283 -14.78 1.37 12.44
N LEU A 284 -13.85 1.59 13.37
CA LEU A 284 -13.46 2.88 13.97
C LEU A 284 -14.55 3.64 14.73
N GLU A 285 -15.76 3.09 14.86
CA GLU A 285 -16.76 3.70 15.74
C GLU A 285 -16.30 3.49 17.19
N GLY A 286 -16.03 4.60 17.88
CA GLY A 286 -15.69 4.55 19.31
C GLY A 286 -16.84 3.90 20.06
N ARG A 287 -16.54 2.94 20.94
CA ARG A 287 -17.58 2.29 21.75
C ARG A 287 -18.27 3.37 22.57
N LYS A 288 -19.57 3.59 22.32
CA LYS A 288 -20.42 4.33 23.25
C LYS A 288 -20.38 3.52 24.54
N HIS A 289 -19.73 4.04 25.59
CA HIS A 289 -19.89 3.49 26.92
C HIS A 289 -21.39 3.45 27.20
N PHE A 290 -21.97 2.25 27.14
CA PHE A 290 -23.27 2.03 27.75
C PHE A 290 -23.02 2.16 29.25
N ASN A 291 -23.20 3.38 29.75
CA ASN A 291 -23.42 3.62 31.17
C ASN A 291 -24.73 2.90 31.50
N TRP A 292 -24.61 1.68 32.02
CA TRP A 292 -25.67 1.06 32.80
C TRP A 292 -25.52 1.54 34.24
#